data_AF-A0A370EW71-F1
#
_entry.id   AF-A0A370EW71-F1
#
_cell.length_a   1.000
_cell.length_b   1.000
_cell.length_c   1.000
_cell.angle_alpha   90.00
_cell.angle_beta   90.00
_cell.angle_gamma   90.00
#
_symmetry.space_group_name_H-M   'P 1'
#
loop_
_entity.id
_entity.type
_entity.pdbx_description
1 polymer ?
#
loop_
_entity_poly.entity_id
_entity_poly.type
_entity_poly.pdbx_seq_one_letter_code
_entity_poly.pdbx_strand_id
1 'polypeptide(L)'
;METFEDIIENRVDLILLLSNWLFKITLGTGLILFLLFLFIHQKPLLMTIALFYMIISFVLNITAVLLLVVFSFMYSYYRRSILLRAGMLLINIPFAFLYMFIIFSALLF
;
A
#
# COMPACT_ATOMS: atom_id res chain seq x y z
N MET A 1 -31.95 -17.70 2.42
CA MET A 1 -31.26 -17.83 3.72
C MET A 1 -29.81 -18.01 3.36
N GLU A 2 -28.96 -17.00 3.58
CA GLU A 2 -27.51 -17.14 3.32
C GLU A 2 -26.94 -18.23 4.22
N THR A 3 -26.08 -19.08 3.65
CA THR A 3 -25.36 -20.08 4.44
C THR A 3 -24.21 -19.41 5.18
N PHE A 4 -23.73 -20.06 6.25
CA PHE A 4 -22.55 -19.56 6.98
C PHE A 4 -21.30 -19.46 6.08
N GLU A 5 -21.19 -20.33 5.09
CA GLU A 5 -20.13 -20.30 4.08
C GLU A 5 -20.22 -19.06 3.20
N ASP A 6 -21.42 -18.69 2.71
CA ASP A 6 -21.63 -17.48 1.91
C ASP A 6 -21.19 -16.21 2.67
N ILE A 7 -21.45 -16.15 3.99
CA ILE A 7 -21.07 -15.01 4.83
C ILE A 7 -19.55 -14.90 4.97
N ILE A 8 -18.84 -16.03 5.09
CA ILE A 8 -17.38 -16.04 5.18
C ILE A 8 -16.77 -15.65 3.84
N GLU A 9 -17.26 -16.19 2.74
CA GLU A 9 -16.76 -15.91 1.39
C GLU A 9 -16.91 -14.41 1.07
N ASN A 10 -18.09 -13.84 1.30
CA ASN A 10 -18.33 -12.40 1.11
C ASN A 10 -17.37 -11.51 1.94
N ARG A 11 -17.03 -11.92 3.17
CA ARG A 11 -16.08 -11.17 4.01
C ARG A 11 -14.66 -11.23 3.47
N VAL A 12 -14.23 -12.40 3.03
CA VAL A 12 -12.90 -12.58 2.44
C VAL A 12 -12.79 -11.77 1.15
N ASP A 13 -13.81 -11.80 0.30
CA ASP A 13 -13.84 -11.02 -0.94
C ASP A 13 -13.76 -9.51 -0.68
N LEU A 14 -14.46 -9.02 0.34
CA LEU A 14 -14.38 -7.62 0.74
C LEU A 14 -12.98 -7.25 1.22
N ILE A 15 -12.34 -8.09 2.05
CA ILE A 15 -10.94 -7.90 2.50
C ILE A 15 -9.99 -7.84 1.30
N LEU A 16 -10.16 -8.77 0.36
CA LEU A 16 -9.35 -8.87 -0.84
C LEU A 16 -9.53 -7.64 -1.75
N LEU A 17 -10.77 -7.18 -1.92
CA LEU A 17 -11.10 -5.99 -2.70
C LEU A 17 -10.52 -4.72 -2.07
N LEU A 18 -10.68 -4.56 -0.76
CA LEU A 18 -10.15 -3.42 -0.01
C LEU A 18 -8.62 -3.33 -0.13
N SER A 19 -7.94 -4.48 0.00
CA SER A 19 -6.48 -4.57 -0.14
C SER A 19 -6.01 -4.18 -1.54
N ASN A 20 -6.76 -4.56 -2.57
CA ASN A 20 -6.48 -4.17 -3.96
C ASN A 20 -6.61 -2.66 -4.17
N TRP A 21 -7.68 -2.08 -3.63
CA TRP A 21 -7.91 -0.65 -3.71
C TRP A 21 -6.82 0.13 -2.97
N LEU A 22 -6.46 -0.31 -1.77
CA LEU A 22 -5.39 0.30 -0.99
C LEU A 22 -4.05 0.25 -1.74
N PHE A 23 -3.72 -0.89 -2.35
CA PHE A 23 -2.54 -1.03 -3.19
C PHE A 23 -2.54 -0.04 -4.36
N LYS A 24 -3.63 0.02 -5.13
CA LYS A 24 -3.75 0.90 -6.30
C LYS A 24 -3.69 2.38 -5.93
N ILE A 25 -4.38 2.79 -4.86
CA ILE A 25 -4.38 4.18 -4.42
C ILE A 25 -2.99 4.57 -3.95
N THR A 26 -2.36 3.77 -3.09
CA THR A 26 -1.06 4.13 -2.51
C THR A 26 0.07 4.12 -3.54
N LEU A 27 0.07 3.16 -4.47
CA LEU A 27 1.02 3.13 -5.57
C LEU A 27 0.74 4.25 -6.58
N GLY A 28 -0.52 4.42 -6.98
CA GLY A 28 -0.91 5.42 -7.98
C GLY A 28 -0.63 6.85 -7.53
N THR A 29 -1.02 7.20 -6.30
CA THR A 29 -0.76 8.55 -5.76
C THR A 29 0.74 8.77 -5.49
N GLY A 30 1.47 7.74 -5.06
CA GLY A 30 2.94 7.80 -4.94
C GLY A 30 3.63 8.05 -6.28
N LEU A 31 3.18 7.38 -7.35
CA LEU A 31 3.72 7.55 -8.69
C LEU A 31 3.38 8.93 -9.28
N ILE A 32 2.19 9.46 -9.03
CA ILE A 32 1.83 10.83 -9.43
C ILE A 32 2.72 11.85 -8.72
N LEU A 33 2.91 11.72 -7.40
CA LEU A 33 3.80 12.60 -6.63
C LEU A 33 5.25 12.51 -7.11
N PHE A 34 5.70 11.31 -7.47
CA PHE A 34 7.02 11.09 -8.05
C PHE A 34 7.17 11.78 -9.41
N LEU A 35 6.21 11.64 -10.32
CA LEU A 35 6.23 12.32 -11.61
C LEU A 35 6.19 13.84 -11.43
N LEU A 36 5.33 14.36 -10.55
CA LEU A 36 5.27 15.79 -10.24
C LEU A 36 6.62 16.31 -9.71
N PHE A 37 7.31 15.54 -8.88
CA PHE A 37 8.65 15.88 -8.40
C PHE A 37 9.68 15.93 -9.54
N LEU A 38 9.61 14.99 -10.49
CA LEU A 38 10.50 14.98 -11.67
C LEU A 38 10.28 16.19 -12.58
N PHE A 39 9.03 16.56 -12.86
CA PHE A 39 8.71 17.66 -13.79
C PHE A 39 8.77 19.05 -13.16
N ILE A 40 8.47 19.18 -11.85
CA ILE A 40 8.37 20.47 -11.14
C ILE A 40 9.48 20.58 -10.10
N HIS A 41 10.72 20.33 -10.55
CA HIS A 41 11.91 20.33 -9.70
C HIS A 41 11.96 21.54 -8.76
N GLN A 42 12.35 21.30 -7.50
CA GLN A 42 12.75 22.32 -6.52
C GLN A 42 11.66 23.17 -5.84
N LYS A 43 10.43 22.66 -5.66
CA LYS A 43 9.47 23.27 -4.70
C LYS A 43 9.63 22.62 -3.32
N PRO A 44 10.18 23.31 -2.30
CA PRO A 44 10.37 22.73 -0.97
C PRO A 44 9.05 22.26 -0.34
N LEU A 45 7.94 22.94 -0.66
CA LEU A 45 6.60 22.55 -0.19
C LEU A 45 6.13 21.21 -0.78
N LEU A 46 6.42 20.94 -2.06
CA LEU A 46 6.05 19.67 -2.70
C LEU A 46 6.83 18.50 -2.08
N MET A 47 8.10 18.74 -1.73
CA MET A 47 8.97 17.79 -1.09
C MET A 47 8.48 17.41 0.31
N THR A 48 8.05 18.38 1.11
CA THR A 48 7.46 18.14 2.43
C THR A 48 6.17 17.33 2.32
N ILE A 49 5.27 17.68 1.40
CA ILE A 49 4.02 16.93 1.16
C ILE A 49 4.32 15.49 0.75
N ALA A 50 5.26 15.30 -0.16
CA ALA A 50 5.71 13.99 -0.62
C ALA A 50 6.24 13.11 0.52
N LEU A 51 7.01 13.69 1.44
CA LEU A 51 7.57 12.99 2.59
C LEU A 51 6.48 12.58 3.59
N PHE A 52 5.54 13.48 3.93
CA PHE A 52 4.39 13.13 4.77
C PHE A 52 3.51 12.05 4.14
N TYR A 53 3.21 12.18 2.85
CA TYR A 53 2.45 11.20 2.10
C TYR A 53 3.11 9.82 2.17
N MET A 54 4.43 9.75 1.99
CA MET A 54 5.17 8.50 2.03
C MET A 54 5.11 7.84 3.41
N ILE A 55 5.25 8.60 4.50
CA ILE A 55 5.14 8.06 5.87
C ILE A 55 3.73 7.47 6.08
N ILE A 56 2.69 8.20 5.70
CA ILE A 56 1.30 7.74 5.84
C ILE A 56 1.08 6.48 5.00
N SER A 57 1.52 6.49 3.74
CA SER A 57 1.41 5.35 2.83
C SER A 57 2.13 4.13 3.36
N PHE A 58 3.34 4.29 3.93
CA PHE A 58 4.10 3.22 4.55
C PHE A 58 3.37 2.61 5.75
N VAL A 59 2.87 3.45 6.66
CA VAL A 59 2.10 3.00 7.84
C VAL A 59 0.83 2.25 7.43
N LEU A 60 0.09 2.75 6.45
CA LEU A 60 -1.13 2.11 5.95
C LEU A 60 -0.83 0.76 5.30
N ASN A 61 0.20 0.68 4.44
CA ASN A 61 0.59 -0.57 3.78
C ASN A 61 1.06 -1.62 4.79
N ILE A 62 1.90 -1.25 5.77
CA ILE A 62 2.33 -2.18 6.83
C ILE A 62 1.15 -2.67 7.66
N THR A 63 0.28 -1.76 8.08
CA THR A 63 -0.90 -2.12 8.89
C THR A 63 -1.80 -3.08 8.12
N ALA A 64 -2.05 -2.81 6.82
CA ALA A 64 -2.82 -3.69 5.96
C ALA A 64 -2.16 -5.06 5.78
N VAL A 65 -0.83 -5.12 5.59
CA VAL A 65 -0.09 -6.38 5.51
C VAL A 65 -0.23 -7.19 6.80
N LEU A 66 -0.07 -6.56 7.97
CA LEU A 66 -0.22 -7.24 9.26
C LEU A 66 -1.63 -7.81 9.43
N LEU A 67 -2.67 -7.04 9.10
CA LEU A 67 -4.06 -7.49 9.15
C LEU A 67 -4.30 -8.68 8.21
N LEU A 68 -3.78 -8.64 6.98
CA LEU A 68 -3.90 -9.75 6.04
C LEU A 68 -3.16 -11.00 6.52
N VAL A 69 -1.98 -10.84 7.14
CA VAL A 69 -1.26 -11.97 7.74
C VAL A 69 -2.13 -12.61 8.84
N VAL A 70 -2.73 -11.82 9.74
CA VAL A 70 -3.66 -12.33 10.76
C VAL A 70 -4.86 -13.04 10.12
N PHE A 71 -5.49 -12.43 9.11
CA PHE A 71 -6.61 -13.05 8.40
C PHE A 71 -6.24 -14.34 7.66
N SER A 72 -4.99 -14.48 7.21
CA SER A 72 -4.50 -15.70 6.56
C SER A 72 -4.42 -16.90 7.52
N PHE A 73 -4.34 -16.65 8.83
CA PHE A 73 -4.43 -17.68 9.87
C PHE A 73 -5.88 -18.02 10.21
N MET A 74 -6.78 -17.02 10.24
CA MET A 74 -8.21 -17.23 10.52
C MET A 74 -8.94 -17.94 9.37
N TYR A 75 -8.62 -17.60 8.11
CA TYR A 75 -9.27 -18.16 6.92
C TYR A 75 -8.32 -19.10 6.17
N SER A 76 -8.05 -20.28 6.74
CA SER A 76 -7.04 -21.22 6.21
C SER A 76 -7.30 -21.63 4.76
N TYR A 77 -8.57 -21.79 4.37
CA TYR A 77 -8.99 -22.12 3.00
C TYR A 77 -8.57 -21.05 1.97
N TYR A 78 -8.64 -19.77 2.36
CA TYR A 78 -8.31 -18.63 1.49
C TYR A 78 -6.89 -18.10 1.71
N ARG A 79 -6.09 -18.75 2.57
CA ARG A 79 -4.76 -18.30 2.99
C ARG A 79 -3.87 -17.87 1.84
N ARG A 80 -3.82 -18.67 0.76
CA ARG A 80 -2.98 -18.38 -0.41
C ARG A 80 -3.38 -17.06 -1.09
N SER A 81 -4.67 -16.85 -1.30
CA SER A 81 -5.20 -15.62 -1.92
C SER A 81 -4.94 -14.39 -1.05
N ILE A 82 -5.10 -14.52 0.27
CA ILE A 82 -4.83 -13.46 1.24
C ILE A 82 -3.34 -13.10 1.25
N LEU A 83 -2.46 -14.10 1.33
CA LEU A 83 -1.00 -13.89 1.35
C LEU A 83 -0.48 -13.29 0.04
N LEU A 84 -1.05 -13.64 -1.11
CA LEU A 84 -0.70 -13.00 -2.38
C LEU A 84 -0.99 -11.49 -2.35
N ARG A 85 -2.11 -11.06 -1.75
CA ARG A 85 -2.41 -9.63 -1.61
C ARG A 85 -1.54 -8.93 -0.59
N ALA A 86 -1.18 -9.61 0.50
CA ALA A 86 -0.19 -9.10 1.44
C ALA A 86 1.17 -8.90 0.73
N GLY A 87 1.58 -9.85 -0.10
CA GLY A 87 2.77 -9.75 -0.95
C GLY A 87 2.72 -8.56 -1.92
N MET A 88 1.57 -8.31 -2.56
CA MET A 88 1.40 -7.13 -3.41
C MET A 88 1.56 -5.82 -2.64
N LEU A 89 0.96 -5.70 -1.45
CA LEU A 89 1.11 -4.52 -0.61
C LEU A 89 2.55 -4.32 -0.13
N LEU A 90 3.30 -5.40 0.10
CA LEU A 90 4.73 -5.32 0.42
C LEU A 90 5.55 -4.69 -0.70
N ILE A 91 5.15 -4.80 -1.98
CA ILE A 91 5.84 -4.15 -3.11
C ILE A 91 5.82 -2.62 -2.99
N ASN A 92 4.81 -2.04 -2.33
CA ASN A 92 4.75 -0.59 -2.12
C ASN A 92 5.88 -0.08 -1.20
N ILE A 93 6.41 -0.93 -0.32
CA ILE A 93 7.47 -0.56 0.62
C ILE A 93 8.80 -0.23 -0.09
N PRO A 94 9.39 -1.11 -0.93
CA PRO A 94 10.62 -0.79 -1.65
C PRO A 94 10.45 0.40 -2.60
N PHE A 95 9.27 0.60 -3.22
CA PHE A 95 8.99 1.81 -4.01
C PHE A 95 9.01 3.08 -3.15
N ALA A 96 8.42 3.03 -1.95
CA ALA A 96 8.47 4.15 -1.01
C ALA A 96 9.92 4.47 -0.56
N PHE A 97 10.73 3.45 -0.29
CA PHE A 97 12.15 3.63 0.03
C PHE A 97 12.95 4.24 -1.12
N LEU A 98 12.73 3.77 -2.35
CA LEU A 98 13.39 4.30 -3.54
C LEU A 98 13.04 5.78 -3.74
N TYR A 99 11.77 6.15 -3.51
CA TYR A 99 11.34 7.54 -3.53
C TYR A 99 12.01 8.39 -2.44
N MET A 100 12.09 7.85 -1.22
CA MET A 100 12.76 8.49 -0.09
C MET A 100 14.22 8.78 -0.40
N PHE A 101 14.93 7.80 -0.97
CA PHE A 101 16.33 7.94 -1.37
C PHE A 101 16.53 9.03 -2.43
N ILE A 102 15.66 9.11 -3.44
CA ILE A 102 15.73 10.15 -4.49
C ILE A 102 15.50 11.53 -3.88
N ILE A 103 14.49 11.69 -3.02
CA ILE A 103 14.19 12.94 -2.33
C ILE A 103 15.39 13.37 -1.48
N PHE A 104 15.93 12.49 -0.64
CA PHE A 104 17.07 12.83 0.22
C PHE A 104 18.33 13.17 -0.58
N SER A 105 18.58 12.45 -1.67
CA SER A 105 19.71 12.75 -2.56
C SER A 105 19.57 14.12 -3.22
N ALA A 106 18.35 14.52 -3.59
CA ALA A 106 18.06 15.84 -4.12
C ALA A 106 18.07 16.97 -3.07
N LEU A 107 18.03 16.66 -1.77
CA LEU A 107 18.16 17.64 -0.68
C LEU A 107 19.64 17.95 -0.37
N LEU A 108 20.53 17.00 -0.64
CA LEU A 108 21.95 17.03 -0.28
C LEU A 108 22.85 17.71 -1.33
N PHE A 109 22.30 18.06 -2.50
CA PHE A 109 22.97 18.76 -3.60
C PHE A 109 22.24 20.06 -3.94
#